data_AF-A0A4Q3ASJ9-F1
#
_entry.id   AF-A0A4Q3ASJ9-F1
#
_cell.length_a   1.000
_cell.length_b   1.000
_cell.length_c   1.000
_cell.angle_alpha   90.00
_cell.angle_beta   90.00
_cell.angle_gamma   90.00
#
_symmetry.space_group_name_H-M   'P 1'
#
loop_
_entity.id
_entity.type
_entity.pdbx_description
1 polymer ?
#
loop_
_entity_poly.entity_id
_entity_poly.type
_entity_poly.pdbx_seq_one_letter_code
_entity_poly.pdbx_strand_id
1 'polypeptide(L)'
;MSLLLERTLTGAGMWSGVISRGKRLRLTDLEGGANVGMLLYNALERHERYNMPDTLKGQHIFYLRAPYCLHSDMGRLLASITSDSVGWHDTVCG
;
A
#
# COMPACT_ATOMS: atom_id res chain seq x y z
N MET A 1 2.13 -9.01 -18.28
CA MET A 1 2.78 -8.09 -17.31
C MET A 1 4.08 -8.76 -16.90
N SER A 2 5.23 -8.14 -17.12
CA SER A 2 6.54 -8.77 -16.82
C SER A 2 6.92 -8.57 -15.35
N LEU A 3 7.52 -9.61 -14.75
CA LEU A 3 8.15 -9.50 -13.42
C LEU A 3 9.42 -8.67 -13.54
N LEU A 4 9.55 -7.64 -12.71
CA LEU A 4 10.72 -6.76 -12.69
C LEU A 4 11.63 -7.01 -11.48
N LEU A 5 11.05 -7.39 -10.35
CA LEU A 5 11.76 -7.63 -9.10
C LEU A 5 10.94 -8.59 -8.24
N GLU A 6 11.63 -9.52 -7.57
CA GLU A 6 11.07 -10.39 -6.55
C GLU A 6 11.98 -10.39 -5.31
N ARG A 7 11.35 -10.37 -4.14
CA ARG A 7 11.99 -10.37 -2.83
C ARG A 7 11.11 -11.12 -1.84
N THR A 8 11.72 -12.03 -1.09
CA THR A 8 11.10 -12.68 0.07
C THR A 8 11.59 -11.99 1.33
N LEU A 9 10.66 -11.56 2.19
CA LEU A 9 10.97 -11.03 3.50
C LEU A 9 10.86 -12.14 4.55
N THR A 10 11.82 -12.21 5.45
CA THR A 10 11.75 -13.05 6.66
C THR A 10 10.96 -12.33 7.75
N GLY A 11 10.66 -13.02 8.86
CA GLY A 11 10.14 -12.36 10.06
C GLY A 11 11.02 -11.17 10.48
N ALA A 12 10.38 -10.04 10.82
CA ALA A 12 11.03 -8.75 11.09
C ALA A 12 11.90 -8.18 9.94
N GLY A 13 11.81 -8.76 8.75
CA GLY A 13 12.49 -8.26 7.55
C GLY A 13 11.89 -6.94 7.09
N MET A 14 12.73 -6.08 6.50
CA MET A 14 12.33 -4.80 5.97
C MET A 14 12.86 -4.62 4.55
N TRP A 15 12.10 -3.90 3.73
CA TRP A 15 12.52 -3.51 2.40
C TRP A 15 11.91 -2.16 2.05
N SER A 16 12.67 -1.35 1.34
CA SER A 16 12.22 -0.10 0.76
C SER A 16 12.71 0.03 -0.68
N GLY A 17 11.95 0.72 -1.50
CA GLY A 17 12.30 0.92 -2.90
C GLY A 17 11.37 1.92 -3.57
N VAL A 18 11.85 2.50 -4.66
CA VAL A 18 11.06 3.42 -5.50
C VAL A 18 10.33 2.61 -6.56
N ILE A 19 9.00 2.74 -6.59
CA ILE A 19 8.15 2.14 -7.61
C ILE A 19 7.65 3.27 -8.52
N SER A 20 8.07 3.28 -9.78
CA SER A 20 7.60 4.27 -10.74
C SER A 20 6.12 4.04 -11.11
N ARG A 21 5.44 5.10 -11.55
CA ARG A 21 4.06 5.06 -12.04
C ARG A 21 3.82 3.95 -13.07
N GLY A 22 2.64 3.34 -13.03
CA GLY A 22 2.21 2.30 -13.97
C GLY A 22 2.70 0.89 -13.64
N LYS A 23 3.42 0.71 -12.53
CA LYS A 23 3.84 -0.60 -12.01
C LYS A 23 2.88 -1.10 -10.93
N ARG A 24 2.93 -2.40 -10.66
CA ARG A 24 2.15 -3.07 -9.61
C ARG A 24 3.09 -3.74 -8.62
N LEU A 25 2.84 -3.53 -7.35
CA LEU A 25 3.39 -4.32 -6.25
C LEU A 25 2.38 -5.42 -5.90
N ARG A 26 2.86 -6.66 -5.77
CA ARG A 26 2.09 -7.77 -5.21
C ARG A 26 2.73 -8.18 -3.90
N LEU A 27 1.93 -8.23 -2.85
CA LEU A 27 2.31 -8.80 -1.56
C LEU A 27 1.60 -10.14 -1.43
N THR A 28 2.35 -11.18 -1.06
CA THR A 28 1.83 -12.54 -0.91
C THR A 28 2.27 -13.06 0.44
N ASP A 29 1.31 -13.46 1.26
CA ASP A 29 1.58 -14.30 2.43
C ASP A 29 1.79 -15.74 1.95
N LEU A 30 3.02 -16.25 2.09
CA LEU A 30 3.43 -17.52 1.50
C LEU A 30 2.96 -18.73 2.32
N GLU A 31 2.91 -18.59 3.64
CA GLU A 31 2.64 -19.69 4.58
C GLU A 31 1.35 -19.49 5.38
N GLY A 32 0.81 -18.27 5.41
CA GLY A 32 -0.37 -17.93 6.20
C GLY A 32 -0.01 -17.31 7.55
N GLY A 33 -0.82 -16.33 7.98
CA GLY A 33 -0.70 -15.67 9.29
C GLY A 33 0.32 -14.54 9.33
N ALA A 34 0.92 -14.17 8.19
CA ALA A 34 1.83 -13.03 8.11
C ALA A 34 1.06 -11.71 7.94
N ASN A 35 1.62 -10.64 8.51
CA ASN A 35 1.18 -9.27 8.27
C ASN A 35 2.38 -8.39 7.92
N VAL A 36 2.14 -7.33 7.15
CA VAL A 36 3.16 -6.33 6.84
C VAL A 36 2.62 -4.94 7.12
N GLY A 37 3.39 -4.16 7.87
CA GLY A 37 3.20 -2.71 7.92
C GLY A 37 3.78 -2.06 6.67
N MET A 38 3.11 -1.05 6.13
CA MET A 38 3.53 -0.36 4.92
C MET A 38 3.49 1.15 5.11
N LEU A 39 4.54 1.81 4.63
CA LEU A 39 4.61 3.27 4.49
C LEU A 39 4.74 3.61 3.01
N LEU A 40 4.01 4.63 2.55
CA LEU A 40 4.12 5.13 1.18
C LEU A 40 4.46 6.61 1.19
N TYR A 41 5.42 6.98 0.35
CA TYR A 41 5.92 8.34 0.17
C TYR A 41 6.03 8.65 -1.31
N ASN A 42 5.88 9.92 -1.67
CA ASN A 42 6.32 10.37 -2.98
C ASN A 42 7.87 10.33 -3.02
N ALA A 43 8.43 9.57 -3.96
CA ALA A 43 9.87 9.39 -4.08
C ALA A 43 10.64 10.69 -4.42
N LEU A 44 9.96 11.66 -5.04
CA LEU A 44 10.53 12.96 -5.42
C LEU A 44 10.24 14.07 -4.40
N GLU A 45 9.30 13.86 -3.49
CA GLU A 45 8.94 14.79 -2.42
C GLU A 45 8.65 13.99 -1.14
N ARG A 46 9.68 13.77 -0.33
CA ARG A 46 9.59 12.84 0.81
C ARG A 46 8.71 13.34 1.95
N HIS A 47 8.34 14.63 1.94
CA HIS A 47 7.36 15.16 2.88
C HIS A 47 5.92 14.79 2.50
N GLU A 48 5.66 14.44 1.24
CA GLU A 48 4.36 13.94 0.79
C GLU A 48 4.25 12.43 1.06
N ARG A 49 3.27 12.03 1.86
CA ARG A 49 3.10 10.65 2.34
C ARG A 49 1.65 10.21 2.34
N TYR A 50 1.44 8.90 2.45
CA TYR A 50 0.11 8.33 2.64
C TYR A 50 -0.62 8.99 3.82
N ASN A 51 -1.89 9.31 3.58
CA ASN A 51 -2.78 9.93 4.55
C ASN A 51 -4.02 9.05 4.71
N MET A 52 -4.09 8.33 5.83
CA MET A 52 -5.27 7.54 6.20
C MET A 52 -6.54 8.39 6.29
N PRO A 53 -6.59 9.51 7.05
CA PRO A 53 -7.83 10.29 7.18
C PRO A 53 -8.45 10.69 5.84
N ASP A 54 -7.64 11.19 4.90
CA ASP A 54 -8.09 11.64 3.59
C ASP A 54 -8.50 10.46 2.70
N THR A 55 -7.81 9.34 2.83
CA THR A 55 -8.15 8.08 2.15
C THR A 55 -9.53 7.59 2.57
N LEU A 56 -9.81 7.58 3.87
CA LEU A 56 -11.07 7.07 4.44
C LEU A 56 -12.23 8.04 4.22
N LYS A 57 -12.02 9.32 4.56
CA LYS A 57 -13.04 10.37 4.43
C LYS A 57 -13.45 10.59 2.98
N GLY A 58 -12.47 10.68 2.06
CA GLY A 58 -12.74 11.00 0.66
C GLY A 58 -13.52 9.90 -0.08
N GLN A 59 -13.47 8.65 0.42
CA GLN A 59 -14.12 7.50 -0.20
C GLN A 59 -15.32 6.98 0.61
N HIS A 60 -15.62 7.57 1.78
CA HIS A 60 -16.69 7.13 2.69
C HIS A 60 -16.54 5.66 3.13
N ILE A 61 -15.31 5.28 3.51
CA ILE A 61 -14.94 3.91 3.91
C ILE A 61 -14.27 3.90 5.29
N PHE A 62 -14.25 2.75 5.95
CA PHE A 62 -13.54 2.55 7.22
C PHE A 62 -12.37 1.55 7.13
N TYR A 63 -12.33 0.75 6.06
CA TYR A 63 -11.28 -0.22 5.82
C TYR A 63 -10.87 -0.24 4.36
N LEU A 64 -9.67 -0.74 4.09
CA LEU A 64 -9.12 -0.81 2.74
C LEU A 64 -9.41 -2.16 2.09
N ARG A 65 -9.80 -2.12 0.82
CA ARG A 65 -9.92 -3.27 -0.08
C ARG A 65 -9.91 -2.77 -1.53
N ALA A 66 -9.88 -3.65 -2.51
CA ALA A 66 -10.14 -3.25 -3.88
C ALA A 66 -11.56 -2.70 -4.06
N PRO A 67 -11.77 -1.65 -4.88
CA PRO A 67 -10.80 -0.94 -5.73
C PRO A 67 -10.29 0.40 -5.13
N TYR A 68 -10.17 0.54 -3.81
CA TYR A 68 -9.94 1.83 -3.18
C TYR A 68 -8.56 2.43 -3.49
N CYS A 69 -8.53 3.75 -3.54
CA CYS A 69 -7.33 4.55 -3.74
C CYS A 69 -6.68 4.93 -2.41
N LEU A 70 -5.35 5.10 -2.41
CA LEU A 70 -4.57 5.55 -1.25
C LEU A 70 -4.12 6.99 -1.49
N HIS A 71 -4.61 7.90 -0.66
CA HIS A 71 -4.42 9.34 -0.82
C HIS A 71 -3.15 9.81 -0.10
N SER A 72 -2.53 10.87 -0.60
CA SER A 72 -1.47 11.61 0.09
C SER A 72 -2.03 12.74 0.93
N ASP A 73 -1.23 13.23 1.88
CA ASP A 73 -1.51 14.43 2.67
C ASP A 73 -1.43 15.74 1.88
N MET A 74 -1.02 15.68 0.60
CA MET A 74 -1.03 16.80 -0.34
C MET A 74 -2.09 16.65 -1.43
N GLY A 75 -3.08 15.77 -1.22
CA GLY A 75 -4.26 15.66 -2.09
C GLY A 75 -4.06 14.90 -3.40
N ARG A 76 -3.00 14.08 -3.51
CA ARG A 76 -2.77 13.20 -4.67
C ARG A 76 -3.14 11.76 -4.36
N LEU A 77 -3.25 10.94 -5.41
CA LEU A 77 -3.33 9.48 -5.27
C LEU A 77 -1.92 8.89 -5.39
N LEU A 78 -1.46 8.19 -4.35
CA LEU A 78 -0.17 7.49 -4.37
C LEU A 78 -0.28 6.11 -5.04
N ALA A 79 -1.37 5.39 -4.76
CA ALA A 79 -1.61 4.05 -5.26
C ALA A 79 -3.11 3.70 -5.27
N SER A 80 -3.46 2.55 -5.83
CA SER A 80 -4.78 1.94 -5.68
C SER A 80 -4.63 0.45 -5.39
N ILE A 81 -5.56 -0.09 -4.61
CA ILE A 81 -5.67 -1.52 -4.38
C ILE A 81 -6.44 -2.11 -5.55
N THR A 82 -5.73 -2.74 -6.48
CA THR A 82 -6.36 -3.27 -7.71
C THR A 82 -6.99 -4.65 -7.53
N SER A 83 -6.60 -5.39 -6.49
CA SER A 83 -7.11 -6.71 -6.15
C SER A 83 -6.63 -7.06 -4.74
N ASP A 84 -7.45 -7.79 -3.99
CA ASP A 84 -7.10 -8.42 -2.73
C ASP A 84 -7.84 -9.77 -2.61
N SER A 85 -7.42 -10.60 -1.66
CA SER A 85 -8.03 -11.91 -1.38
C SER A 85 -8.61 -12.02 0.04
N VAL A 86 -8.50 -10.96 0.85
CA VAL A 86 -8.85 -10.98 2.28
C VAL A 86 -10.04 -10.09 2.61
N GLY A 87 -10.49 -9.23 1.68
CA GLY A 87 -11.64 -8.35 1.82
C GLY A 87 -11.44 -7.15 2.74
N TRP A 88 -10.44 -7.17 3.62
CA TRP A 88 -10.13 -6.10 4.58
C TRP A 88 -8.62 -6.01 4.85
N HIS A 89 -8.04 -4.83 4.62
CA HIS A 89 -6.77 -4.37 5.20
C HIS A 89 -7.01 -3.23 6.21
N ASP A 90 -6.48 -3.38 7.41
CA ASP A 90 -6.53 -2.32 8.42
C ASP A 90 -5.62 -1.14 8.04
N THR A 91 -6.07 0.06 8.37
CA THR A 91 -5.27 1.28 8.27
C THR A 91 -5.46 2.19 9.47
N VAL A 92 -6.29 1.80 10.45
CA VAL A 92 -6.72 2.66 11.57
C VAL A 92 -5.93 2.34 12.85
N CYS A 93 -5.45 1.11 13.00
CA CYS A 93 -4.73 0.66 14.19
C CYS A 93 -3.20 0.73 14.05
N GLY A 94 -2.69 1.43 13.03
CA GLY A 94 -1.25 1.61 12.74
C GLY A 94 -0.63 2.86 13.36
#